data_AF-A0A0N0LXR1-F1
#
_entry.id   AF-A0A0N0LXR1-F1
#
_cell.length_a   1.000
_cell.length_b   1.000
_cell.length_c   1.000
_cell.angle_alpha   90.00
_cell.angle_beta   90.00
_cell.angle_gamma   90.00
#
_symmetry.space_group_name_H-M   'P 1'
#
loop_
_entity.id
_entity.type
_entity.pdbx_description
1 polymer ?
#
loop_
_entity_poly.entity_id
_entity_poly.type
_entity_poly.pdbx_seq_one_letter_code
_entity_poly.pdbx_strand_id
1 'polypeptide(L)' 'MAARYRIAVFGQPRSPWRPSIDEAMADAIKLKLASWDESRQEWFLAVPVDLATGKAEEDRRAA' A
#
# COMPACT_ATOMS: atom_id res chain seq x y z
N MET A 1 -15.68 -2.33 12.67
CA MET A 1 -14.43 -1.56 12.51
C MET A 1 -13.94 -1.77 11.09
N ALA A 2 -13.80 -0.72 10.29
CA ALA A 2 -13.25 -0.83 8.94
C ALA A 2 -11.72 -0.80 9.02
N ALA A 3 -11.05 -1.83 8.47
CA ALA A 3 -9.61 -1.82 8.30
C ALA A 3 -9.23 -0.80 7.21
N ARG A 4 -8.11 -0.10 7.39
CA ARG A 4 -7.52 0.78 6.38
C ARG A 4 -6.14 0.27 5.99
N TYR A 5 -5.77 0.49 4.74
CA TYR A 5 -4.55 -0.01 4.12
C TYR A 5 -3.79 1.13 3.45
N ARG A 6 -2.46 1.15 3.55
CA ARG A 6 -1.62 2.07 2.77
C ARG A 6 -0.30 1.43 2.40
N ILE A 7 0.34 1.98 1.39
CA ILE A 7 1.66 1.57 0.94
C ILE A 7 2.73 2.37 1.70
N ALA A 8 3.66 1.65 2.30
CA ALA A 8 4.88 2.20 2.86
C ALA A 8 6.09 1.62 2.13
N VAL A 9 7.15 2.42 2.01
CA VAL A 9 8.44 2.00 1.45
C VAL A 9 9.50 2.34 2.48
N PHE A 10 10.32 1.37 2.87
CA PHE A 10 11.27 1.53 3.99
C PHE A 10 10.62 2.07 5.27
N GLY A 11 9.40 1.61 5.60
CA GLY A 11 8.64 2.08 6.77
C GLY A 11 8.08 3.51 6.66
N GLN A 12 8.34 4.23 5.56
CA GLN A 12 7.80 5.57 5.34
C GLN A 12 6.52 5.50 4.49
N PRO A 13 5.42 6.15 4.91
CA PRO A 13 4.17 6.15 4.15
C PRO A 13 4.35 6.87 2.81
N ARG A 14 3.94 6.22 1.72
CA ARG A 14 4.02 6.76 0.34
C ARG A 14 2.65 6.93 -0.30
N SER A 15 1.60 6.36 0.28
CA SER A 15 0.22 6.55 -0.14
C SER A 15 -0.69 7.00 1.01
N PRO A 16 -1.83 7.65 0.71
CA PRO A 16 -2.91 7.82 1.67
C PRO A 16 -3.47 6.47 2.14
N TRP A 17 -4.18 6.51 3.26
CA TRP A 17 -4.98 5.38 3.73
C TRP A 17 -6.17 5.11 2.81
N ARG A 18 -6.36 3.85 2.48
CA ARG A 18 -7.44 3.33 1.62
C ARG A 18 -8.33 2.38 2.40
N PRO A 19 -9.63 2.31 2.07
CA PRO A 19 -10.57 1.38 2.69
C PRO A 19 -10.36 -0.08 2.26
N SER A 20 -9.65 -0.35 1.16
CA SER A 20 -9.42 -1.69 0.61
C SER A 20 -7.95 -1.93 0.25
N ILE A 21 -7.55 -3.20 0.24
CA ILE A 21 -6.21 -3.63 -0.18
C ILE A 21 -6.00 -3.33 -1.67
N ASP A 22 -7.02 -3.57 -2.50
CA ASP A 22 -6.94 -3.35 -3.95
C ASP A 22 -6.65 -1.88 -4.28
N GLU A 23 -7.27 -0.94 -3.56
CA GLU A 23 -6.98 0.48 -3.72
C GLU A 23 -5.57 0.85 -3.27
N ALA A 24 -5.08 0.27 -2.17
CA ALA A 24 -3.70 0.48 -1.73
C ALA A 24 -2.70 -0.08 -2.74
N MET A 25 -2.96 -1.26 -3.30
CA MET A 25 -2.14 -1.86 -4.35
C MET A 25 -2.17 -1.04 -5.65
N ALA A 26 -3.32 -0.46 -6.01
CA ALA A 26 -3.41 0.48 -7.13
C ALA A 26 -2.52 1.72 -6.92
N ASP A 27 -2.40 2.19 -5.67
CA ASP A 27 -1.45 3.27 -5.34
C ASP A 27 0.02 2.80 -5.50
N ALA A 28 0.37 1.56 -5.13
CA ALA A 28 1.71 1.01 -5.40
C ALA A 28 2.04 0.99 -6.90
N ILE A 29 1.07 0.62 -7.75
CA ILE A 29 1.22 0.63 -9.22
C ILE A 29 1.41 2.08 -9.72
N LYS A 30 0.58 3.02 -9.28
CA LYS A 30 0.71 4.45 -9.66
C LYS A 30 2.06 5.03 -9.26
N LEU A 31 2.57 4.63 -8.11
CA LEU A 31 3.88 5.05 -7.59
C LEU A 31 5.04 4.33 -8.31
N LYS A 32 4.76 3.46 -9.30
CA LYS A 32 5.74 2.62 -10.00
C LYS A 32 6.56 1.75 -9.05
N LEU A 33 5.97 1.39 -7.91
CA LEU A 33 6.58 0.49 -6.92
C LEU A 33 6.27 -0.98 -7.24
N ALA A 34 5.25 -1.23 -8.06
CA ALA A 34 4.95 -2.53 -8.63
C ALA A 34 5.35 -2.56 -10.10
N SER A 35 5.98 -3.66 -10.52
CA SER A 35 6.29 -3.97 -11.91
C SER A 35 5.61 -5.29 -12.29
N TRP A 36 5.16 -5.39 -13.53
CA TRP A 36 4.54 -6.60 -14.05
C TRP A 36 5.61 -7.51 -14.64
N ASP A 37 5.64 -8.77 -14.23
CA ASP A 37 6.48 -9.81 -14.84
C ASP A 37 5.61 -10.65 -15.78
N GLU A 38 5.81 -10.45 -17.09
CA GLU A 38 5.09 -11.16 -18.14
C GLU A 38 5.37 -12.66 -18.16
N SER A 39 6.56 -13.10 -17.70
CA SER A 39 6.94 -14.51 -17.69
C SER A 39 6.20 -15.30 -16.61
N ARG A 40 5.80 -14.63 -15.52
CA ARG A 40 5.15 -15.25 -14.36
C ARG A 40 3.68 -14.86 -14.22
N GLN A 41 3.20 -13.93 -15.05
CA GLN A 41 1.86 -13.34 -14.98
C GLN A 41 1.52 -12.82 -13.57
N GLU A 42 2.54 -12.26 -12.90
CA GLU A 42 2.48 -11.83 -11.51
C GLU A 42 3.02 -10.40 -11.38
N TRP A 43 2.46 -9.65 -10.42
CA TRP A 43 2.96 -8.33 -10.03
C TRP A 43 4.04 -8.48 -8.96
N PHE A 44 5.20 -7.88 -9.21
CA PHE A 44 6.32 -7.86 -8.26
C PHE A 44 6.53 -6.44 -7.72
N LEU A 45 6.82 -6.34 -6.43
CA LEU A 45 7.21 -5.07 -5.81
C LEU A 45 8.69 -4.85 -6.05
N ALA A 46 9.04 -3.76 -6.74
CA ALA A 46 10.40 -3.46 -7.19
C ALA A 46 11.32 -2.95 -6.06
N VAL A 47 10.73 -2.49 -4.95
CA VAL A 47 11.43 -2.07 -3.74
C VAL A 47 10.78 -2.73 -2.52
N PRO A 48 11.45 -2.80 -1.36
CA PRO A 48 10.84 -3.26 -0.12
C PRO A 48 9.63 -2.39 0.23
N VAL A 49 8.46 -2.90 -0.13
CA VAL A 49 7.15 -2.27 0.06
C VAL A 49 6.41 -3.07 1.12
N ASP A 50 5.90 -2.35 2.12
CA ASP A 50 5.07 -2.90 3.18
C ASP A 50 3.62 -2.41 3.02
N LEU A 51 2.67 -3.31 3.20
CA LEU A 51 1.26 -2.96 3.34
C LEU A 51 1.00 -2.63 4.81
N ALA A 52 0.97 -1.35 5.14
CA ALA A 52 0.58 -0.93 6.48
C ALA A 52 -0.93 -1.10 6.66
N THR A 53 -1.35 -1.68 7.79
CA THR A 53 -2.75 -1.83 8.19
C THR A 53 -3.03 -0.95 9.41
N GLY A 54 -4.16 -0.24 9.39
CA GLY A 54 -4.57 0.66 10.47
C GLY A 54 -6.02 0.43 10.87
N LYS A 55 -6.33 0.55 12.16
CA LYS A 55 -7.71 0.64 12.65
C LYS A 55 -8.17 2.09 12.51
N ALA A 56 -9.36 2.31 11.94
CA ALA A 56 -9.88 3.65 11.60
C ALA A 56 -9.90 4.70 12.74
N GLU A 57 -9.76 4.30 14.02
CA GLU A 57 -9.67 5.21 15.17
C GLU A 57 -8.25 5.71 15.47
N GLU A 58 -7.19 4.99 15.09
CA GLU A 58 -5.81 5.33 15.48
C GLU A 58 -5.23 6.50 14.67
N ASP A 59 -5.69 6.69 13.42
CA ASP A 59 -5.18 7.74 12.53
C ASP A 59 -5.60 9.16 12.91
N ARG A 60 -6.67 9.35 13.72
CA ARG A 60 -7.06 10.70 14.16
C ARG A 60 -6.12 11.28 15.23
N ARG A 61 -5.28 10.46 15.86
CA ARG A 61 -4.36 10.87 16.93
C ARG A 61 -2.97 11.27 16.44
N ALA A 62 -2.66 11.06 15.16
CA ALA A 62 -1.34 11.32 14.59
C ALA A 62 -1.31 12.47 13.55
N ALA A 63 -2.39 13.27 13.47
CA ALA A 63 -2.48 14.45 12.61
C ALA A 63 -2.48 15.74 13.44
#